data_AF-A0A2T7FVP6-F1
#
_entry.id   AF-A0A2T7FVP6-F1
#
_cell.length_a   1.000
_cell.length_b   1.000
_cell.length_c   1.000
_cell.angle_alpha   90.00
_cell.angle_beta   90.00
_cell.angle_gamma   90.00
#
_symmetry.space_group_name_H-M   'P 1'
#
loop_
_entity.id
_entity.type
_entity.pdbx_description
1 polymer ?
#
loop_
_entity_poly.entity_id
_entity_poly.type
_entity_poly.pdbx_seq_one_letter_code
_entity_poly.pdbx_strand_id
1 'polypeptide(L)'
;MTWLPPAFALLSEPTGETIRRFNQFALSRICPGSKGAHLFRRNFSKSAKILELKVEDEENFADRILFAKHGQVGKSVELAKEILRGAISRRREEITLEFAERVFRKTNSTMGMTPFEAAGWSAVEAELLSIGWAQ
;
A
#
# COMPACT_ATOMS: atom_id res chain seq x y z
N MET A 1 -0.77 -34.82 11.35
CA MET A 1 -2.08 -34.22 11.72
C MET A 1 -1.98 -32.73 11.44
N THR A 2 -2.25 -32.34 10.20
CA THR A 2 -2.08 -30.96 9.71
C THR A 2 -3.34 -30.17 9.99
N TRP A 3 -3.27 -29.25 10.94
CA TRP A 3 -4.30 -28.25 11.20
C TRP A 3 -4.41 -27.31 9.99
N LEU A 4 -5.47 -27.49 9.18
CA LEU A 4 -5.89 -26.47 8.23
C LEU A 4 -6.71 -25.41 8.98
N PRO A 5 -6.48 -24.11 8.74
CA PRO A 5 -7.24 -23.04 9.39
C PRO A 5 -8.74 -23.16 9.04
N PRO A 6 -9.65 -22.74 9.94
CA PRO A 6 -11.10 -22.99 9.83
C PRO A 6 -11.76 -22.43 8.56
N ALA A 7 -11.14 -21.44 7.92
CA ALA A 7 -11.61 -20.90 6.63
C ALA A 7 -11.49 -21.91 5.47
N PHE A 8 -10.52 -22.82 5.51
CA PHE A 8 -10.32 -23.81 4.47
C PHE A 8 -11.36 -24.95 4.55
N ALA A 9 -11.82 -25.28 5.75
CA ALA A 9 -12.82 -26.32 5.98
C ALA A 9 -14.20 -25.97 5.40
N LEU A 10 -14.59 -24.68 5.41
CA LEU A 10 -15.87 -24.21 4.85
C LEU A 10 -15.93 -24.29 3.32
N LEU A 11 -14.80 -24.13 2.64
CA LEU A 11 -14.72 -24.21 1.17
C LEU A 11 -14.52 -25.63 0.64
N SER A 12 -14.30 -26.60 1.54
CA SER A 12 -13.98 -28.00 1.22
C SER A 12 -15.16 -28.95 1.45
N GLU A 13 -16.38 -28.43 1.59
CA GLU A 13 -17.55 -29.30 1.79
C GLU A 13 -17.72 -30.24 0.58
N PRO A 14 -18.12 -31.52 0.79
CA PRO A 14 -18.16 -32.52 -0.29
C PRO A 14 -19.11 -32.14 -1.44
N THR A 15 -20.13 -31.33 -1.16
CA THR A 15 -21.16 -30.90 -2.10
C THR A 15 -20.75 -29.73 -2.98
N GLY A 16 -19.72 -28.96 -2.60
CA GLY A 16 -19.32 -27.74 -3.30
C GLY A 16 -20.42 -26.67 -3.39
N GLU A 17 -21.50 -26.78 -2.63
CA GLU A 17 -22.66 -25.89 -2.69
C GLU A 17 -22.34 -24.54 -2.04
N THR A 18 -21.55 -24.56 -0.96
CA THR A 18 -21.01 -23.35 -0.32
C THR A 18 -20.14 -22.56 -1.29
N ILE A 19 -19.22 -23.20 -2.03
CA ILE A 19 -18.36 -22.48 -3.00
C ILE A 19 -19.15 -22.01 -4.23
N ARG A 20 -20.19 -22.74 -4.65
CA ARG A 20 -21.08 -22.33 -5.76
C ARG A 20 -21.92 -21.09 -5.42
N ARG A 21 -22.36 -20.95 -4.16
CA ARG A 21 -23.16 -19.81 -3.69
C ARG A 21 -22.32 -18.59 -3.33
N PHE A 22 -21.03 -18.77 -3.09
CA PHE A 22 -20.16 -17.67 -2.68
C PHE A 22 -19.51 -17.01 -3.89
N ASN A 23 -19.78 -15.73 -4.10
CA ASN A 23 -19.03 -14.94 -5.06
C ASN A 23 -17.61 -14.73 -4.52
N GLN A 24 -16.62 -15.29 -5.22
CA GLN A 24 -15.22 -15.09 -4.87
C GLN A 24 -14.79 -13.69 -5.27
N PHE A 25 -14.49 -12.86 -4.28
CA PHE A 25 -13.84 -11.57 -4.48
C PHE A 25 -12.33 -11.77 -4.33
N ALA A 26 -11.62 -11.80 -5.45
CA ALA A 26 -10.17 -11.72 -5.45
C ALA A 26 -9.75 -10.25 -5.41
N LEU A 27 -8.94 -9.88 -4.41
CA LEU A 27 -8.27 -8.58 -4.42
C LEU A 27 -7.19 -8.62 -5.49
N SER A 28 -7.43 -7.95 -6.60
CA SER A 28 -6.44 -7.77 -7.66
C SER A 28 -5.42 -6.70 -7.27
N ARG A 29 -4.23 -6.79 -7.88
CA ARG A 29 -3.23 -5.74 -7.83
C ARG A 29 -3.82 -4.45 -8.41
N ILE A 30 -3.66 -3.33 -7.70
CA ILE A 30 -3.97 -2.01 -8.25
C ILE A 30 -2.87 -1.64 -9.24
N CYS A 31 -3.24 -1.50 -10.51
CA CYS A 31 -2.33 -1.03 -11.55
C CYS A 31 -2.16 0.49 -11.48
N PRO A 32 -0.97 1.04 -11.79
CA PRO A 32 -0.77 2.47 -12.02
C PRO A 32 -1.79 3.03 -13.02
N GLY A 33 -2.26 4.26 -12.79
CA GLY A 33 -3.24 4.93 -13.65
C GLY A 33 -4.66 4.31 -13.66
N SER A 34 -4.88 3.20 -12.95
CA SER A 34 -6.20 2.57 -12.89
C SER A 34 -7.19 3.35 -12.01
N LYS A 35 -8.48 3.08 -12.17
CA LYS A 35 -9.53 3.56 -11.26
C LYS A 35 -9.22 3.22 -9.79
N GLY A 36 -8.59 2.06 -9.53
CA GLY A 36 -8.16 1.66 -8.19
C GLY A 36 -7.09 2.58 -7.61
N ALA A 37 -6.11 2.99 -8.42
CA ALA A 37 -5.05 3.92 -8.00
C ALA A 37 -5.63 5.29 -7.66
N HIS A 38 -6.54 5.81 -8.50
CA HIS A 38 -7.25 7.06 -8.23
C HIS A 38 -8.10 7.01 -6.94
N LEU A 39 -8.80 5.90 -6.69
CA LEU A 39 -9.56 5.71 -5.47
C LEU A 39 -8.67 5.66 -4.23
N PHE A 40 -7.54 4.96 -4.32
CA PHE A 40 -6.55 4.89 -3.25
C PHE A 40 -5.98 6.29 -2.93
N ARG A 41 -5.54 7.03 -3.95
CA ARG A 41 -5.05 8.41 -3.80
C ARG A 41 -6.07 9.30 -3.12
N ARG A 42 -7.31 9.31 -3.62
CA ARG A 42 -8.40 10.10 -3.04
C ARG A 42 -8.68 9.71 -1.59
N ASN A 43 -8.62 8.42 -1.27
CA ASN A 43 -8.81 7.94 0.10
C ASN A 43 -7.68 8.44 1.02
N PHE A 44 -6.43 8.29 0.60
CA PHE A 44 -5.26 8.76 1.35
C PHE A 44 -5.32 10.27 1.61
N SER A 45 -5.56 11.09 0.57
CA SER A 45 -5.68 12.55 0.72
C SER A 45 -6.83 12.94 1.65
N LYS A 46 -7.98 12.27 1.58
CA LYS A 46 -9.10 12.51 2.51
C LYS A 46 -8.71 12.18 3.94
N SER A 47 -8.03 11.06 4.17
CA SER A 47 -7.56 10.69 5.51
C SER A 47 -6.55 11.69 6.06
N ALA A 48 -5.57 12.12 5.27
CA ALA A 48 -4.61 13.15 5.68
C ALA A 48 -5.31 14.47 6.06
N LYS A 49 -6.29 14.91 5.25
CA LYS A 49 -7.09 16.12 5.52
C LYS A 49 -7.90 16.02 6.81
N ILE A 50 -8.57 14.90 7.06
CA ILE A 50 -9.32 14.66 8.31
C ILE A 50 -8.40 14.72 9.53
N LEU A 51 -7.14 14.31 9.35
CA LEU A 51 -6.13 14.31 10.40
C LEU A 51 -5.33 15.62 10.47
N GLU A 52 -5.71 16.62 9.68
CA GLU A 52 -5.04 17.93 9.60
C GLU A 52 -3.54 17.84 9.25
N LEU A 53 -3.17 16.80 8.49
CA LEU A 53 -1.80 16.57 8.04
C LEU A 53 -1.61 17.11 6.62
N LYS A 54 -0.59 17.93 6.43
CA LYS A 54 -0.06 18.27 5.10
C LYS A 54 0.72 17.08 4.56
N VAL A 55 0.68 16.89 3.25
CA VAL A 55 1.41 15.82 2.57
C VAL A 55 2.34 16.47 1.56
N GLU A 56 3.64 16.26 1.72
CA GLU A 56 4.63 16.60 0.71
C GLU A 56 4.33 15.82 -0.57
N ASP A 57 4.42 16.45 -1.75
CA ASP A 57 4.16 15.76 -3.03
C ASP A 57 2.76 15.07 -3.06
N GLU A 58 1.70 15.76 -2.62
CA GLU A 58 0.33 15.21 -2.47
C GLU A 58 -0.15 14.45 -3.73
N GLU A 59 0.29 14.88 -4.91
CA GLU A 59 -0.07 14.26 -6.18
C GLU A 59 0.48 12.83 -6.34
N ASN A 60 1.73 12.59 -5.94
CA ASN A 60 2.43 11.33 -6.19
C ASN A 60 2.63 10.48 -4.92
N PHE A 61 2.41 11.04 -3.72
CA PHE A 61 2.67 10.33 -2.47
C PHE A 61 1.93 9.00 -2.34
N ALA A 62 0.66 8.98 -2.75
CA ALA A 62 -0.14 7.76 -2.74
C ALA A 62 0.33 6.73 -3.78
N ASP A 63 0.84 7.20 -4.93
CA ASP A 63 1.38 6.33 -5.97
C ASP A 63 2.69 5.67 -5.50
N ARG A 64 3.53 6.43 -4.78
CA ARG A 64 4.73 5.90 -4.11
C ARG A 64 4.39 4.79 -3.12
N ILE A 65 3.31 4.93 -2.35
CA ILE A 65 2.82 3.88 -1.41
C ILE A 65 2.34 2.64 -2.17
N LEU A 66 1.57 2.82 -3.25
CA LEU A 66 1.11 1.69 -4.08
C LEU A 66 2.31 0.96 -4.69
N PHE A 67 3.25 1.69 -5.27
CA PHE A 67 4.45 1.15 -5.89
C PHE A 67 5.34 0.42 -4.87
N ALA A 68 5.51 0.98 -3.67
CA ALA A 68 6.27 0.36 -2.57
C ALA A 68 5.74 -1.00 -2.14
N LYS A 69 4.47 -1.31 -2.41
CA LYS A 69 3.83 -2.59 -2.08
C LYS A 69 3.34 -3.32 -3.32
N HIS A 70 3.90 -3.01 -4.49
CA HIS A 70 3.59 -3.64 -5.78
C HIS A 70 2.08 -3.69 -6.06
N GLY A 71 1.35 -2.63 -5.73
CA GLY A 71 -0.10 -2.50 -5.91
C GLY A 71 -0.96 -3.46 -5.06
N GLN A 72 -0.39 -4.16 -4.08
CA GLN A 72 -1.15 -5.05 -3.19
C GLN A 72 -1.98 -4.23 -2.21
N VAL A 73 -3.29 -4.14 -2.44
CA VAL A 73 -4.21 -3.23 -1.72
C VAL A 73 -4.07 -3.31 -0.20
N GLY A 74 -4.10 -4.53 0.36
CA GLY A 74 -4.00 -4.73 1.80
C GLY A 74 -2.71 -4.14 2.38
N LYS A 75 -1.56 -4.44 1.75
CA LYS A 75 -0.25 -3.96 2.19
C LYS A 75 -0.07 -2.46 1.96
N SER A 76 -0.62 -1.92 0.87
CA SER A 76 -0.58 -0.48 0.60
C SER A 76 -1.42 0.31 1.63
N VAL A 77 -2.61 -0.19 1.98
CA VAL A 77 -3.46 0.41 3.03
C VAL A 77 -2.78 0.30 4.39
N GLU A 78 -2.14 -0.82 4.70
CA GLU A 78 -1.36 -1.00 5.93
C GLU A 78 -0.25 0.05 6.03
N LEU A 79 0.61 0.17 5.01
CA LEU A 79 1.69 1.15 4.98
C LEU A 79 1.16 2.60 5.10
N ALA A 80 0.10 2.94 4.36
CA ALA A 80 -0.53 4.26 4.45
C ALA A 80 -0.99 4.59 5.88
N LYS A 81 -1.62 3.62 6.56
CA LYS A 81 -2.04 3.78 7.95
C LYS A 81 -0.86 3.93 8.90
N GLU A 82 0.21 3.17 8.71
CA GLU A 82 1.42 3.28 9.53
C GLU A 82 2.06 4.67 9.41
N ILE A 83 2.11 5.22 8.19
CA ILE A 83 2.61 6.57 7.93
C ILE A 83 1.73 7.60 8.66
N LEU A 84 0.42 7.59 8.41
CA LEU A 84 -0.52 8.52 9.05
C LEU A 84 -0.46 8.42 10.59
N ARG A 85 -0.55 7.21 11.13
CA ARG A 85 -0.45 6.95 12.57
C ARG A 85 0.87 7.44 13.12
N GLY A 86 1.97 7.20 12.42
CA GLY A 86 3.30 7.60 12.83
C GLY A 86 3.47 9.11 12.89
N ALA A 87 2.85 9.85 11.97
CA ALA A 87 2.83 11.31 11.93
C ALA A 87 2.03 11.90 13.10
N ILE A 88 0.80 11.43 13.31
CA ILE A 88 -0.05 11.84 14.45
C ILE A 88 0.63 11.57 15.78
N SER A 89 1.17 10.35 15.96
CA SER A 89 1.81 9.95 17.21
C SER A 89 3.02 10.81 17.57
N ARG A 90 3.64 11.46 16.57
CA ARG A 90 4.78 12.37 16.72
C ARG A 90 4.39 13.84 16.66
N ARG A 91 3.08 14.15 16.62
CA ARG A 91 2.53 15.51 16.50
C ARG A 91 3.14 16.28 15.33
N ARG A 92 3.33 15.60 14.20
CA ARG A 92 3.77 16.25 12.96
C ARG A 92 2.59 16.98 12.35
N GLU A 93 2.86 18.12 11.72
CA GLU A 93 1.89 18.86 10.90
C GLU A 93 1.98 18.45 9.41
N GLU A 94 3.09 17.81 9.03
CA GLU A 94 3.40 17.43 7.66
C GLU A 94 3.99 16.02 7.59
N ILE A 95 3.59 15.28 6.56
CA ILE A 95 4.15 14.00 6.17
C ILE A 95 5.14 14.26 5.04
N THR A 96 6.43 14.09 5.33
CA THR A 96 7.51 14.18 4.35
C THR A 96 7.85 12.82 3.76
N LEU A 97 8.50 12.82 2.60
CA LEU A 97 9.02 11.62 1.95
C LEU A 97 10.01 10.87 2.87
N GLU A 98 10.95 11.60 3.50
CA GLU A 98 11.91 11.04 4.46
C GLU A 98 11.22 10.37 5.66
N PHE A 99 10.09 10.93 6.12
CA PHE A 99 9.33 10.33 7.20
C PHE A 99 8.68 9.01 6.76
N ALA A 100 8.06 8.98 5.58
CA ALA A 100 7.49 7.76 5.04
C ALA A 100 8.53 6.69 4.74
N GLU A 101 9.72 7.07 4.27
CA GLU A 101 10.85 6.16 4.08
C GLU A 101 11.24 5.47 5.39
N ARG A 102 11.39 6.24 6.48
CA ARG A 102 11.69 5.67 7.80
C ARG A 102 10.61 4.73 8.31
N VAL A 103 9.34 4.98 7.98
CA VAL A 103 8.25 4.05 8.31
C VAL A 103 8.36 2.79 7.46
N PHE A 104 8.55 2.93 6.15
CA PHE A 104 8.70 1.83 5.21
C PHE A 104 9.86 0.89 5.57
N ARG A 105 11.04 1.44 5.90
CA ARG A 105 12.24 0.65 6.23
C ARG A 105 12.14 -0.13 7.54
N LYS A 106 11.22 0.21 8.45
CA LYS A 106 11.02 -0.57 9.70
C LYS A 106 10.50 -1.98 9.44
N THR A 107 9.66 -2.13 8.42
CA THR A 107 8.99 -3.39 8.09
C THR A 107 9.53 -4.02 6.80
N ASN A 108 10.36 -3.30 6.04
CA ASN A 108 11.00 -3.80 4.82
C ASN A 108 12.52 -3.66 4.94
N SER A 109 13.23 -4.78 4.93
CA SER A 109 14.69 -4.84 4.98
C SER A 109 15.33 -4.56 3.61
N THR A 110 14.89 -3.50 2.94
CA THR A 110 15.42 -3.15 1.62
C THR A 110 16.71 -2.37 1.77
N MET A 111 17.80 -2.87 1.18
CA MET A 111 19.03 -2.11 0.99
C MET A 111 18.96 -1.33 -0.33
N GLY A 112 19.32 -0.05 -0.33
CA GLY A 112 19.32 0.79 -1.53
C GLY A 112 18.11 1.73 -1.64
N MET A 113 17.90 2.23 -2.85
CA MET A 113 16.91 3.23 -3.22
C MET A 113 15.49 2.78 -2.87
N THR A 114 14.62 3.72 -2.49
CA THR A 114 13.20 3.42 -2.21
C THR A 114 12.25 4.33 -2.98
N PRO A 115 10.95 3.99 -3.05
CA PRO A 115 9.94 4.85 -3.66
C PRO A 115 9.77 6.21 -2.97
N PHE A 116 10.35 6.38 -1.78
CA PHE A 116 10.29 7.59 -0.97
C PHE A 116 11.56 8.44 -1.06
N GLU A 117 12.45 8.19 -2.02
CA GLU A 117 13.56 9.10 -2.29
C GLU A 117 13.06 10.52 -2.60
N ALA A 118 13.77 11.52 -2.08
CA ALA A 118 13.50 12.94 -2.24
C ALA A 118 13.92 13.47 -3.64
N ALA A 119 13.38 12.83 -4.69
CA ALA A 119 13.55 13.20 -6.08
C ALA A 119 12.20 13.14 -6.81
N GLY A 120 12.12 13.71 -8.01
CA GLY A 120 10.90 13.73 -8.81
C GLY A 120 10.37 12.31 -9.06
N TRP A 121 9.07 12.09 -8.87
CA TRP A 121 8.47 10.76 -8.87
C TRP A 121 8.78 9.96 -10.14
N SER A 122 8.67 10.57 -11.33
CA SER A 122 8.96 9.88 -12.59
C SER A 122 10.40 9.37 -12.71
N ALA A 123 11.37 10.09 -12.14
CA ALA A 123 12.77 9.65 -12.15
C ALA A 123 12.99 8.50 -11.16
N VAL A 124 12.43 8.62 -9.96
CA VAL A 124 12.46 7.57 -8.93
C VAL A 124 11.81 6.29 -9.44
N GLU A 125 10.64 6.39 -10.06
CA GLU A 125 9.92 5.25 -10.64
C GLU A 125 10.77 4.58 -11.73
N ALA A 126 11.32 5.35 -12.67
CA ALA A 126 12.15 4.81 -13.74
C ALA A 126 13.42 4.09 -13.23
N GLU A 127 14.10 4.67 -12.24
CA GLU A 127 15.30 4.08 -11.65
C GLU A 127 14.97 2.79 -10.89
N LEU A 128 13.93 2.81 -10.05
CA LEU A 128 13.47 1.62 -9.33
C LEU A 128 13.02 0.50 -10.28
N LEU A 129 12.35 0.83 -11.37
CA LEU A 129 12.00 -0.13 -12.42
C LEU A 129 13.24 -0.72 -13.09
N SER A 130 14.27 0.10 -13.34
CA SER A 130 15.52 -0.34 -13.97
C SER A 130 16.30 -1.34 -13.11
N ILE A 131 16.17 -1.27 -11.78
CA ILE A 131 16.78 -2.21 -10.83
C ILE A 131 15.84 -3.37 -10.42
N GLY A 132 14.69 -3.51 -11.09
CA GLY A 132 13.80 -4.66 -10.92
C GLY A 132 12.76 -4.54 -9.79
N TRP A 133 12.49 -3.34 -9.27
CA TRP A 133 11.59 -3.15 -8.12
C TRP A 133 10.15 -3.64 -8.35
N ALA A 134 9.61 -3.60 -9.57
CA ALA A 134 8.19 -3.90 -9.81
C ALA A 134 7.86 -5.34 -10.28
N GLN A 135 8.82 -6.27 -10.22
CA GLN A 135 8.58 -7.68 -10.56
C GLN A 135 7.78 -8.40 -9.46
#